data_AF-A0A2V9K8Z2-F1
#
_entry.id   AF-A0A2V9K8Z2-F1
#
_cell.length_a   1.000
_cell.length_b   1.000
_cell.length_c   1.000
_cell.angle_alpha   90.00
_cell.angle_beta   90.00
_cell.angle_gamma   90.00
#
_symmetry.space_group_name_H-M   'P 1'
#
loop_
_entity.id
_entity.type
_entity.pdbx_description
1 polymer ?
#
loop_
_entity_poly.entity_id
_entity_poly.type
_entity_poly.pdbx_seq_one_letter_code
_entity_poly.pdbx_strand_id
1 'polypeptide(L)'
;MRCIMSSFKLVALLAVPLLAPPPAAGLKEKIDPVIEGAYRSALDGLPCRIKTRGKPKMLRWEEVDRCLNTAAGRVDWPALARELESIRAAVRVVPAIEFNAAVEASLSAQAQSFEKVFAVKDDESLLPLTNSVLKFIPQDSLQNLPVFNRVGDEVGTFLGPYSYERTGGLASANTYRLTLFQYTDRNGNVQSANDKLLLDSFGVPWKRAAAQPGFRLPAEKLFAPSAQ
;
A
#
# COMPACT_ATOMS: atom_id res chain seq x y z
N MET A 1 27.32 28.44 76.42
CA MET A 1 26.43 27.56 75.62
C MET A 1 26.66 27.85 74.15
N ARG A 2 27.33 26.95 73.41
CA ARG A 2 27.50 27.02 71.95
C ARG A 2 26.79 25.82 71.35
N CYS A 3 25.70 26.03 70.62
CA CYS A 3 25.05 24.99 69.81
C CYS A 3 25.57 25.11 68.38
N ILE A 4 26.19 24.03 67.90
CA ILE A 4 26.64 23.85 66.52
C ILE A 4 25.47 23.25 65.75
N MET A 5 24.89 23.99 64.80
CA MET A 5 23.94 23.44 63.82
C MET A 5 24.72 22.99 62.59
N SER A 6 24.85 21.68 62.43
CA SER A 6 25.44 21.03 61.25
C SER A 6 24.38 20.95 60.14
N SER A 7 24.64 21.63 59.02
CA SER A 7 23.81 21.57 57.82
C SER A 7 24.25 20.40 56.94
N PHE A 8 23.53 19.28 56.98
CA PHE A 8 23.65 18.22 55.99
C PHE A 8 22.97 18.66 54.68
N LYS A 9 23.75 18.96 53.64
CA LYS A 9 23.23 19.07 52.28
C LYS A 9 23.17 17.68 51.66
N LEU A 10 21.96 17.16 51.52
CA LEU A 10 21.65 15.97 50.75
C LEU A 10 21.79 16.32 49.25
N VAL A 11 22.85 15.83 48.60
CA VAL A 11 22.98 15.88 47.14
C VAL A 11 22.20 14.70 46.57
N ALA A 12 21.02 14.97 46.04
CA ALA A 12 20.26 13.99 45.28
C ALA A 12 20.89 13.86 43.88
N LEU A 13 21.67 12.80 43.66
CA LEU A 13 21.99 12.33 42.31
C LEU A 13 20.71 11.81 41.67
N LEU A 14 20.10 12.62 40.81
CA LEU A 14 19.08 12.15 39.87
C LEU A 14 19.78 11.35 38.77
N ALA A 15 19.83 10.03 38.94
CA ALA A 15 20.08 9.13 37.83
C ALA A 15 18.88 9.22 36.88
N VAL A 16 19.05 9.93 35.77
CA VAL A 16 18.11 9.86 34.64
C VAL A 16 18.25 8.46 34.04
N PRO A 17 17.22 7.60 34.08
CA PRO A 17 17.28 6.40 33.28
C PRO A 17 17.18 6.85 31.82
N LEU A 18 18.23 6.57 31.03
CA LEU A 18 18.08 6.48 29.57
C LEU A 18 17.06 5.38 29.31
N LEU A 19 15.78 5.76 29.24
CA LEU A 19 14.72 4.89 28.75
C LEU A 19 15.09 4.53 27.32
N ALA A 20 15.53 3.29 27.13
CA ALA A 20 15.59 2.69 25.81
C ALA A 20 14.21 2.89 25.16
N PRO A 21 14.13 3.35 23.90
CA PRO A 21 12.86 3.47 23.21
C PRO A 21 12.13 2.12 23.28
N PRO A 22 10.79 2.12 23.40
CA PRO A 22 10.02 0.87 23.44
C PRO A 22 10.42 0.01 22.23
N PRO A 23 10.41 -1.34 22.35
CA PRO A 23 10.90 -2.25 21.31
C PRO A 23 10.29 -1.97 19.92
N ALA A 24 9.06 -1.43 19.88
CA ALA A 24 8.39 -1.00 18.65
C ALA A 24 9.00 0.26 17.99
N ALA A 25 9.48 1.24 18.77
CA ALA A 25 10.08 2.46 18.22
C ALA A 25 11.46 2.17 17.60
N GLY A 26 12.30 1.37 18.27
CA GLY A 26 13.59 0.94 17.72
C GLY A 26 13.47 0.00 16.52
N LEU A 27 12.34 -0.70 16.37
CA LEU A 27 12.04 -1.52 15.20
C LEU A 27 11.68 -0.66 13.99
N LYS A 28 10.79 0.33 14.18
CA LYS A 28 10.38 1.26 13.14
C LYS A 28 11.56 2.04 12.56
N GLU A 29 12.45 2.54 13.42
CA GLU A 29 13.66 3.27 13.01
C GLU A 29 14.60 2.45 12.11
N LYS A 30 14.56 1.11 12.20
CA LYS A 30 15.34 0.21 11.33
C LYS A 30 14.62 -0.11 10.03
N ILE A 31 13.30 -0.28 10.07
CA ILE A 31 12.49 -0.66 8.90
C ILE A 31 12.30 0.53 7.95
N ASP A 32 12.00 1.72 8.48
CA ASP A 32 11.63 2.88 7.67
C ASP A 32 12.68 3.24 6.62
N PRO A 33 13.99 3.34 6.92
CA PRO A 33 14.99 3.72 5.91
C PRO A 33 15.10 2.72 4.76
N VAL A 34 14.90 1.43 5.06
CA VAL A 34 14.94 0.35 4.06
C VAL A 34 13.73 0.44 3.12
N ILE A 35 12.53 0.65 3.68
CA ILE A 35 11.31 0.87 2.90
C ILE A 35 11.39 2.17 2.10
N GLU A 36 11.91 3.25 2.67
CA GLU A 36 12.16 4.52 1.97
C GLU A 36 13.11 4.36 0.78
N GLY A 37 14.15 3.53 0.91
CA GLY A 37 15.03 3.16 -0.20
C GLY A 37 14.28 2.49 -1.35
N ALA A 38 13.38 1.56 -1.03
CA ALA A 38 12.53 0.89 -2.02
C ALA A 38 11.58 1.88 -2.71
N TYR A 39 10.95 2.78 -1.96
CA TYR A 39 10.08 3.81 -2.54
C TYR A 39 10.86 4.79 -3.43
N ARG A 40 12.05 5.24 -3.04
CA ARG A 40 12.90 6.08 -3.92
C ARG A 40 13.14 5.42 -5.26
N SER A 41 13.42 4.11 -5.27
CA SER A 41 13.62 3.35 -6.51
C SER A 41 12.31 3.21 -7.32
N ALA A 42 11.20 2.95 -6.65
CA ALA A 42 9.90 2.79 -7.31
C ALA A 42 9.40 4.09 -7.96
N LEU A 43 9.59 5.21 -7.26
CA LEU A 43 9.09 6.53 -7.65
C LEU A 43 9.99 7.23 -8.68
N ASP A 44 11.17 6.70 -8.98
CA ASP A 44 12.03 7.22 -10.02
C ASP A 44 11.31 7.27 -11.38
N GLY A 45 11.29 8.44 -12.02
CA GLY A 45 10.59 8.65 -13.29
C GLY A 45 9.06 8.75 -13.22
N LEU A 46 8.46 8.95 -12.04
CA LEU A 46 7.06 9.37 -11.89
C LEU A 46 6.94 10.91 -11.84
N PRO A 47 5.77 11.49 -12.19
CA PRO A 47 4.53 10.83 -12.62
C PRO A 47 4.54 10.39 -14.10
N CYS A 48 3.84 9.30 -14.41
CA CYS A 48 3.61 8.87 -15.79
C CYS A 48 2.51 9.72 -16.44
N ARG A 49 2.72 10.19 -17.67
CA ARG A 49 1.65 10.85 -18.44
C ARG A 49 0.67 9.82 -18.96
N ILE A 50 -0.59 9.92 -18.55
CA ILE A 50 -1.65 8.97 -18.92
C ILE A 50 -2.64 9.63 -19.87
N LYS A 51 -2.86 9.00 -21.02
CA LYS A 51 -3.86 9.44 -22.00
C LYS A 51 -5.25 8.94 -21.61
N THR A 52 -6.28 9.58 -22.14
CA THR A 52 -7.66 9.12 -22.03
C THR A 52 -8.16 8.48 -23.33
N ARG A 53 -9.08 7.52 -23.22
CA ARG A 53 -9.79 6.92 -24.37
C ARG A 53 -11.26 6.71 -24.06
N GLY A 54 -12.05 6.44 -25.10
CA GLY A 54 -13.44 5.98 -24.96
C GLY A 54 -14.47 7.06 -24.64
N LYS A 55 -15.72 6.60 -24.47
CA LYS A 55 -16.87 7.34 -23.95
C LYS A 55 -17.59 6.40 -22.96
N PRO A 56 -17.61 6.68 -21.64
CA PRO A 56 -17.03 7.85 -20.96
C PRO A 56 -15.51 7.91 -21.13
N LYS A 57 -14.93 9.10 -20.90
CA LYS A 57 -13.48 9.28 -20.92
C LYS A 57 -12.88 8.49 -19.77
N MET A 58 -12.02 7.53 -20.09
CA MET A 58 -11.32 6.71 -19.10
C MET A 58 -9.82 6.84 -19.32
N LEU A 59 -9.04 6.88 -18.23
CA LEU A 59 -7.59 6.75 -18.33
C LEU A 59 -7.26 5.44 -19.05
N ARG A 60 -6.28 5.49 -19.94
CA ARG A 60 -5.91 4.33 -20.75
C ARG A 60 -5.30 3.25 -19.85
N TRP A 61 -6.05 2.18 -19.62
CA TRP A 61 -5.67 1.12 -18.69
C TRP A 61 -4.30 0.52 -19.00
N GLU A 62 -3.91 0.39 -20.28
CA GLU A 62 -2.59 -0.15 -20.64
C GLU A 62 -1.43 0.72 -20.15
N GLU A 63 -1.64 2.05 -20.12
CA GLU A 63 -0.64 3.02 -19.65
C GLU A 63 -0.61 3.08 -18.12
N VAL A 64 -1.78 2.97 -17.47
CA VAL A 64 -1.92 2.84 -16.01
C VAL A 64 -1.19 1.60 -15.50
N ASP A 65 -1.50 0.43 -16.06
CA ASP A 65 -0.89 -0.84 -15.67
C ASP A 65 0.61 -0.84 -15.91
N ARG A 66 1.05 -0.35 -17.08
CA ARG A 66 2.48 -0.24 -17.38
C ARG A 66 3.18 0.65 -16.36
N CYS A 67 2.61 1.80 -16.03
CA CYS A 67 3.21 2.73 -15.07
C CYS A 67 3.41 2.07 -13.70
N LEU A 68 2.35 1.49 -13.14
CA LEU A 68 2.38 0.87 -11.81
C LEU A 68 3.34 -0.33 -11.76
N ASN A 69 3.27 -1.21 -12.76
CA ASN A 69 4.13 -2.40 -12.81
C ASN A 69 5.59 -2.03 -13.09
N THR A 70 5.86 -0.97 -13.87
CA THR A 70 7.24 -0.48 -14.06
C THR A 70 7.78 0.11 -12.77
N ALA A 71 6.99 0.93 -12.06
CA ALA A 71 7.38 1.48 -10.76
C ALA A 71 7.71 0.36 -9.75
N ALA A 72 6.82 -0.62 -9.60
CA ALA A 72 7.09 -1.79 -8.77
C ALA A 72 8.25 -2.65 -9.28
N GLY A 73 8.52 -2.67 -10.59
CA GLY A 73 9.61 -3.42 -11.22
C GLY A 73 11.00 -2.84 -10.98
N ARG A 74 11.11 -1.55 -10.61
CA ARG A 74 12.39 -0.90 -10.25
C ARG A 74 12.89 -1.29 -8.86
N VAL A 75 12.04 -1.87 -8.03
CA VAL A 75 12.41 -2.33 -6.68
C VAL A 75 13.16 -3.65 -6.78
N ASP A 76 14.36 -3.71 -6.19
CA ASP A 76 15.06 -4.97 -5.94
C ASP A 76 14.38 -5.71 -4.78
N TRP A 77 13.30 -6.43 -5.10
CA TRP A 77 12.52 -7.20 -4.13
C TRP A 77 13.35 -8.22 -3.36
N PRO A 78 14.25 -9.00 -4.00
CA PRO A 78 15.14 -9.92 -3.28
C PRO A 78 16.10 -9.24 -2.31
N ALA A 79 16.67 -8.08 -2.65
CA ALA A 79 17.52 -7.33 -1.72
C ALA A 79 16.69 -6.79 -0.54
N LEU A 80 15.54 -6.17 -0.84
CA LEU A 80 14.63 -5.63 0.18
C LEU A 80 14.18 -6.71 1.17
N ALA A 81 13.75 -7.87 0.70
CA ALA A 81 13.33 -8.98 1.56
C ALA A 81 14.47 -9.49 2.45
N ARG A 82 15.70 -9.59 1.91
CA ARG A 82 16.89 -9.99 2.68
C ARG A 82 17.25 -8.99 3.76
N GLU A 83 17.17 -7.69 3.47
CA GLU A 83 17.44 -6.64 4.46
C GLU A 83 16.40 -6.65 5.59
N LEU A 84 15.12 -6.78 5.27
CA LEU A 84 14.07 -6.91 6.28
C LEU A 84 14.24 -8.16 7.14
N GLU A 85 14.60 -9.30 6.54
CA GLU A 85 14.89 -10.52 7.31
C GLU A 85 16.12 -10.34 8.21
N SER A 86 17.15 -9.63 7.75
CA SER A 86 18.31 -9.30 8.58
C SER A 86 17.93 -8.43 9.78
N ILE A 87 17.05 -7.45 9.59
CA ILE A 87 16.50 -6.64 10.69
C ILE A 87 15.73 -7.53 11.66
N ARG A 88 14.85 -8.41 11.15
CA ARG A 88 14.05 -9.34 11.96
C ARG A 88 14.95 -10.24 12.81
N ALA A 89 16.01 -10.80 12.23
CA ALA A 89 16.96 -11.66 12.94
C ALA A 89 17.80 -10.92 13.97
N ALA A 90 18.12 -9.64 13.74
CA ALA A 90 18.89 -8.80 14.66
C ALA A 90 18.08 -8.33 15.87
N VAL A 91 16.76 -8.17 15.73
CA VAL A 91 15.86 -7.80 16.82
C VAL A 91 15.37 -9.06 17.51
N ARG A 92 16.16 -9.56 18.47
CA ARG A 92 15.75 -10.67 19.33
C ARG A 92 14.49 -10.24 20.11
N VAL A 93 13.47 -11.11 20.16
CA VAL A 93 12.21 -10.93 20.93
C VAL A 93 11.12 -10.05 20.27
N VAL A 94 11.00 -10.04 18.94
CA VAL A 94 9.78 -9.52 18.27
C VAL A 94 9.02 -10.67 17.57
N PRO A 95 7.75 -10.92 17.92
CA PRO A 95 6.91 -11.87 17.19
C PRO A 95 6.79 -11.52 15.70
N ALA A 96 6.73 -12.52 14.82
CA ALA A 96 6.60 -12.30 13.37
C ALA A 96 5.40 -11.41 13.00
N ILE A 97 4.30 -11.50 13.74
CA ILE A 97 3.10 -10.68 13.54
C ILE A 97 3.40 -9.20 13.80
N GLU A 98 4.10 -8.87 14.89
CA GLU A 98 4.46 -7.49 15.21
C GLU A 98 5.47 -6.92 14.22
N PHE A 99 6.44 -7.75 13.78
CA PHE A 99 7.37 -7.37 12.72
C PHE A 99 6.65 -7.06 11.41
N ASN A 100 5.77 -7.96 10.96
CA ASN A 100 5.01 -7.78 9.73
C ASN A 100 4.10 -6.54 9.83
N ALA A 101 3.46 -6.32 10.98
CA ALA A 101 2.65 -5.12 11.20
C ALA A 101 3.49 -3.83 11.12
N ALA A 102 4.73 -3.83 11.62
CA ALA A 102 5.63 -2.69 11.51
C ALA A 102 6.06 -2.42 10.05
N VAL A 103 6.32 -3.48 9.27
CA VAL A 103 6.58 -3.37 7.82
C VAL A 103 5.35 -2.85 7.08
N GLU A 104 4.17 -3.39 7.34
CA GLU A 104 2.90 -2.94 6.74
C GLU A 104 2.63 -1.46 7.04
N ALA A 105 2.87 -1.02 8.28
CA ALA A 105 2.72 0.38 8.69
C ALA A 105 3.73 1.29 7.98
N SER A 106 4.98 0.86 7.84
CA SER A 106 6.01 1.60 7.09
C SER A 106 5.66 1.72 5.60
N LEU A 107 5.22 0.62 4.98
CA LEU A 107 4.74 0.61 3.60
C LEU A 107 3.56 1.56 3.39
N SER A 108 2.60 1.58 4.32
CA SER A 108 1.42 2.46 4.25
C SER A 108 1.79 3.93 4.45
N ALA A 109 2.71 4.24 5.38
CA ALA A 109 3.17 5.61 5.62
C ALA A 109 3.85 6.23 4.39
N GLN A 110 4.46 5.41 3.54
CA GLN A 110 5.14 5.84 2.32
C GLN A 110 4.24 5.83 1.07
N ALA A 111 2.96 5.47 1.20
CA ALA A 111 2.04 5.44 0.08
C ALA A 111 1.91 6.82 -0.60
N GLN A 112 1.88 6.83 -1.93
CA GLN A 112 1.76 8.05 -2.72
C GLN A 112 0.35 8.23 -3.25
N SER A 113 -0.10 9.48 -3.38
CA SER A 113 -1.38 9.80 -4.00
C SER A 113 -1.36 9.51 -5.51
N PHE A 114 -2.53 9.27 -6.10
CA PHE A 114 -2.65 9.00 -7.53
C PHE A 114 -2.05 10.13 -8.39
N GLU A 115 -2.26 11.39 -8.03
CA GLU A 115 -1.71 12.55 -8.76
C GLU A 115 -0.18 12.66 -8.73
N LYS A 116 0.48 12.06 -7.72
CA LYS A 116 1.94 11.93 -7.69
C LYS A 116 2.47 10.83 -8.60
N VAL A 117 1.60 9.89 -8.99
CA VAL A 117 1.95 8.71 -9.79
C VAL A 117 1.54 8.90 -11.25
N PHE A 118 0.41 9.57 -11.49
CA PHE A 118 -0.17 9.80 -12.82
C PHE A 118 -0.35 11.29 -13.08
N ALA A 119 0.18 11.74 -14.22
CA ALA A 119 -0.10 13.05 -14.79
C ALA A 119 -1.25 12.90 -15.80
N VAL A 120 -2.43 13.37 -15.40
CA VAL A 120 -3.68 13.31 -16.16
C VAL A 120 -4.09 14.74 -16.55
N LYS A 121 -4.54 14.94 -17.79
CA LYS A 121 -4.99 16.26 -18.28
C LYS A 121 -6.50 16.50 -18.14
N ASP A 122 -7.28 15.43 -18.16
CA ASP A 122 -8.73 15.46 -18.25
C ASP A 122 -9.31 15.09 -16.88
N ASP A 123 -9.70 16.08 -16.10
CA ASP A 123 -10.14 15.87 -14.72
C ASP A 123 -11.48 15.14 -14.62
N GLU A 124 -12.28 15.19 -15.68
CA GLU A 124 -13.59 14.54 -15.76
C GLU A 124 -13.48 13.08 -16.26
N SER A 125 -12.27 12.57 -16.41
CA SER A 125 -12.03 11.18 -16.77
C SER A 125 -12.22 10.21 -15.60
N LEU A 126 -12.36 8.92 -15.92
CA LEU A 126 -12.42 7.84 -14.95
C LEU A 126 -11.05 7.17 -14.80
N LEU A 127 -10.62 6.92 -13.56
CA LEU A 127 -9.54 6.00 -13.22
C LEU A 127 -10.06 4.56 -13.37
N PRO A 128 -9.51 3.72 -14.25
CA PRO A 128 -9.93 2.33 -14.39
C PRO A 128 -9.55 1.53 -13.14
N LEU A 129 -10.48 0.69 -12.68
CA LEU A 129 -10.25 -0.24 -11.56
C LEU A 129 -9.57 -1.51 -12.06
N THR A 130 -8.34 -1.39 -12.56
CA THR A 130 -7.58 -2.54 -13.06
C THR A 130 -7.09 -3.43 -11.93
N ASN A 131 -6.80 -4.70 -12.23
CA ASN A 131 -6.11 -5.58 -11.29
C ASN A 131 -4.81 -4.96 -10.75
N SER A 132 -4.07 -4.21 -11.58
CA SER A 132 -2.84 -3.54 -11.13
C SER A 132 -3.15 -2.41 -10.16
N VAL A 133 -4.13 -1.55 -10.48
CA VAL A 133 -4.57 -0.49 -9.55
C VAL A 133 -4.96 -1.10 -8.21
N LEU A 134 -5.82 -2.11 -8.21
CA LEU A 134 -6.32 -2.75 -7.00
C LEU A 134 -5.21 -3.44 -6.18
N LYS A 135 -4.16 -3.93 -6.84
CA LYS A 135 -2.99 -4.53 -6.20
C LYS A 135 -2.08 -3.51 -5.51
N PHE A 136 -2.02 -2.28 -6.01
CA PHE A 136 -1.06 -1.26 -5.54
C PHE A 136 -1.72 -0.19 -4.66
N ILE A 137 -3.03 -0.22 -4.41
CA ILE A 137 -3.66 0.71 -3.48
C ILE A 137 -3.64 0.18 -2.03
N PRO A 138 -3.58 1.07 -1.02
CA PRO A 138 -3.97 0.72 0.35
C PRO A 138 -5.42 0.23 0.42
N GLN A 139 -5.75 -0.58 1.44
CA GLN A 139 -7.10 -1.15 1.60
C GLN A 139 -8.20 -0.09 1.80
N ASP A 140 -7.84 1.06 2.35
CA ASP A 140 -8.73 2.18 2.63
C ASP A 140 -8.83 3.20 1.50
N SER A 141 -8.08 2.99 0.41
CA SER A 141 -8.16 3.84 -0.76
C SER A 141 -9.44 3.59 -1.57
N LEU A 142 -9.90 4.64 -2.27
CA LEU A 142 -11.07 4.68 -3.14
C LEU A 142 -12.41 4.42 -2.43
N GLN A 143 -12.41 4.25 -1.11
CA GLN A 143 -13.63 4.02 -0.34
C GLN A 143 -14.65 5.14 -0.58
N ASN A 144 -15.93 4.73 -0.69
CA ASN A 144 -17.05 5.64 -0.87
C ASN A 144 -17.04 6.44 -2.19
N LEU A 145 -16.18 6.08 -3.14
CA LEU A 145 -16.24 6.65 -4.48
C LEU A 145 -17.30 5.94 -5.34
N PRO A 146 -18.05 6.69 -6.16
CA PRO A 146 -18.97 6.10 -7.11
C PRO A 146 -18.20 5.32 -8.17
N VAL A 147 -18.70 4.13 -8.49
CA VAL A 147 -18.17 3.22 -9.52
C VAL A 147 -19.03 3.37 -10.77
N PHE A 148 -18.38 3.60 -11.89
CA PHE A 148 -18.99 3.71 -13.20
C PHE A 148 -18.63 2.49 -14.05
N ASN A 149 -19.58 1.99 -14.83
CA ASN A 149 -19.30 0.97 -15.84
C ASN A 149 -18.70 1.60 -17.12
N ARG A 150 -18.26 0.75 -18.05
CA ARG A 150 -17.71 1.17 -19.35
C ARG A 150 -18.66 1.95 -20.27
N VAL A 151 -19.96 1.99 -19.97
CA VAL A 151 -20.99 2.72 -20.72
C VAL A 151 -21.25 4.11 -20.10
N GLY A 152 -20.80 4.32 -18.85
CA GLY A 152 -20.94 5.58 -18.12
C GLY A 152 -22.05 5.57 -17.08
N ASP A 153 -22.67 4.44 -16.79
CA ASP A 153 -23.66 4.36 -15.71
C ASP A 153 -22.96 4.19 -14.37
N GLU A 154 -23.42 4.96 -13.38
CA GLU A 154 -23.07 4.72 -11.98
C GLU A 154 -23.75 3.45 -11.47
N VAL A 155 -22.95 2.42 -11.17
CA VAL A 155 -23.42 1.09 -10.74
C VAL A 155 -23.46 0.92 -9.23
N GLY A 156 -22.76 1.78 -8.48
CA GLY A 156 -22.73 1.72 -7.03
C GLY A 156 -21.53 2.44 -6.41
N THR A 157 -21.18 2.06 -5.19
CA THR A 157 -20.16 2.72 -4.38
C THR A 157 -19.04 1.75 -4.01
N PHE A 158 -17.80 2.10 -4.28
CA PHE A 158 -16.63 1.26 -4.02
C PHE A 158 -16.49 0.93 -2.52
N LEU A 159 -16.34 -0.36 -2.21
CA LEU A 159 -16.15 -0.87 -0.85
C LEU A 159 -14.70 -1.22 -0.56
N GLY A 160 -14.03 -1.90 -1.47
CA GLY A 160 -12.64 -2.33 -1.26
C GLY A 160 -12.18 -3.41 -2.23
N PRO A 161 -10.85 -3.63 -2.31
CA PRO A 161 -10.27 -4.76 -3.04
C PRO A 161 -10.38 -6.07 -2.23
N TYR A 162 -10.44 -7.21 -2.92
CA TYR A 162 -10.31 -8.53 -2.33
C TYR A 162 -9.48 -9.45 -3.21
N SER A 163 -8.84 -10.46 -2.60
CA SER A 163 -8.10 -11.48 -3.34
C SER A 163 -9.00 -12.65 -3.72
N TYR A 164 -8.94 -13.04 -4.98
CA TYR A 164 -9.60 -14.22 -5.51
C TYR A 164 -8.56 -15.18 -6.08
N GLU A 165 -8.56 -16.42 -5.60
CA GLU A 165 -7.71 -17.47 -6.11
C GLU A 165 -8.54 -18.39 -7.00
N ARG A 166 -8.06 -18.59 -8.23
CA ARG A 166 -8.67 -19.56 -9.13
C ARG A 166 -7.71 -20.71 -9.37
N THR A 167 -8.18 -21.91 -9.11
CA THR A 167 -7.53 -23.15 -9.51
C THR A 167 -8.13 -23.59 -10.85
N GLY A 168 -7.29 -23.74 -11.88
CA GLY A 168 -7.74 -24.11 -13.22
C GLY A 168 -7.17 -25.46 -13.67
N GLY A 169 -8.06 -26.45 -13.85
CA GLY A 169 -7.98 -27.60 -14.79
C GLY A 169 -6.82 -28.61 -14.68
N LEU A 170 -7.16 -29.89 -14.38
CA LEU A 170 -6.41 -31.17 -14.46
C LEU A 170 -4.97 -31.28 -13.94
N ALA A 171 -4.29 -30.16 -13.67
CA ALA A 171 -3.04 -30.09 -12.95
C ALA A 171 -3.19 -28.96 -11.92
N SER A 172 -3.14 -29.32 -10.63
CA SER A 172 -3.10 -28.44 -9.46
C SER A 172 -1.89 -27.47 -9.42
N ALA A 173 -1.19 -27.28 -10.53
CA ALA A 173 0.08 -26.57 -10.63
C ALA A 173 -0.06 -25.07 -10.94
N ASN A 174 -1.20 -24.60 -11.43
CA ASN A 174 -1.40 -23.20 -11.83
C ASN A 174 -2.50 -22.51 -11.01
N THR A 175 -2.21 -22.25 -9.73
CA THR A 175 -3.01 -21.31 -8.92
C THR A 175 -2.61 -19.90 -9.32
N TYR A 176 -3.56 -19.10 -9.82
CA TYR A 176 -3.35 -17.67 -10.02
C TYR A 176 -4.26 -16.86 -9.11
N ARG A 177 -3.67 -15.84 -8.47
CA ARG A 177 -4.35 -14.91 -7.58
C ARG A 177 -4.63 -13.61 -8.32
N LEU A 178 -5.91 -13.22 -8.35
CA LEU A 178 -6.38 -11.95 -8.88
C LEU A 178 -6.79 -11.04 -7.72
N THR A 179 -6.55 -9.74 -7.86
CA THR A 179 -7.14 -8.73 -6.98
C THR A 179 -8.35 -8.14 -7.69
N LEU A 180 -9.53 -8.38 -7.13
CA LEU A 180 -10.82 -7.88 -7.60
C LEU A 180 -11.32 -6.80 -6.61
N PHE A 181 -12.52 -6.26 -6.84
CA PHE A 181 -13.14 -5.29 -5.93
C PHE A 181 -14.63 -5.55 -5.73
N GLN A 182 -15.14 -5.03 -4.61
CA GLN A 182 -16.55 -5.03 -4.25
C GLN A 182 -17.11 -3.61 -4.27
N TYR A 183 -18.41 -3.50 -4.54
CA TYR A 183 -19.16 -2.24 -4.45
C TYR A 183 -20.57 -2.48 -3.93
N THR A 184 -21.16 -1.48 -3.29
CA THR A 184 -22.57 -1.50 -2.88
C THR A 184 -23.43 -0.93 -4.01
N ASP A 185 -24.39 -1.70 -4.51
CA ASP A 185 -25.34 -1.21 -5.51
C ASP A 185 -26.38 -0.23 -4.93
N ARG A 186 -27.24 0.31 -5.80
CA ARG A 186 -28.29 1.28 -5.40
C ARG A 186 -29.31 0.72 -4.40
N ASN A 187 -29.43 -0.60 -4.28
CA ASN A 187 -30.34 -1.28 -3.37
C ASN A 187 -29.66 -1.63 -2.04
N GLY A 188 -28.39 -1.28 -1.86
CA GLY A 188 -27.62 -1.62 -0.66
C GLY A 188 -27.00 -3.02 -0.69
N ASN A 189 -27.06 -3.74 -1.81
CA ASN A 189 -26.47 -5.08 -1.90
C ASN A 189 -25.00 -4.99 -2.28
N VAL A 190 -24.18 -5.84 -1.66
CA VAL A 190 -22.77 -5.99 -2.02
C VAL A 190 -22.67 -6.79 -3.31
N GLN A 191 -22.02 -6.20 -4.30
CA GLN A 191 -21.70 -6.80 -5.59
C GLN A 191 -20.17 -6.97 -5.70
N SER A 192 -19.74 -8.04 -6.35
CA SER A 192 -18.36 -8.19 -6.80
C SER A 192 -18.28 -7.93 -8.30
N ALA A 193 -17.17 -7.34 -8.74
CA ALA A 193 -16.87 -7.37 -10.16
C ALA A 193 -16.60 -8.82 -10.57
N ASN A 194 -17.40 -9.34 -11.51
CA ASN A 194 -17.30 -10.72 -12.03
C ASN A 194 -15.84 -11.15 -12.32
N ASP A 195 -15.57 -12.46 -12.29
CA ASP A 195 -14.26 -13.13 -12.44
C ASP A 195 -13.51 -12.91 -13.78
N LYS A 196 -13.85 -11.88 -14.54
CA LYS A 196 -13.15 -11.45 -15.76
C LYS A 196 -12.04 -10.47 -15.41
N LEU A 197 -11.01 -10.42 -16.25
CA LEU A 197 -9.94 -9.43 -16.12
C LEU A 197 -10.55 -8.01 -16.10
N LEU A 198 -10.34 -7.31 -14.99
CA LEU A 198 -10.76 -5.93 -14.81
C LEU A 198 -9.77 -5.05 -15.58
N LEU A 199 -10.05 -4.77 -16.85
CA LEU A 199 -9.20 -3.92 -17.70
C LEU A 199 -9.76 -2.49 -17.70
N ASP A 200 -10.92 -2.30 -18.31
CA ASP A 200 -11.61 -1.01 -18.43
C ASP A 200 -13.12 -1.13 -18.21
N SER A 201 -13.55 -2.24 -17.59
CA SER A 201 -14.97 -2.51 -17.34
C SER A 201 -15.58 -1.53 -16.33
N PHE A 202 -14.76 -1.04 -15.39
CA PHE A 202 -15.18 -0.18 -14.29
C PHE A 202 -14.15 0.92 -14.03
N GLY A 203 -14.62 2.07 -13.56
CA GLY A 203 -13.76 3.15 -13.12
C GLY A 203 -14.40 4.05 -12.07
N VAL A 204 -13.57 4.81 -11.38
CA VAL A 204 -13.99 5.83 -10.39
C VAL A 204 -13.60 7.23 -10.91
N PRO A 205 -14.31 8.31 -10.54
CA PRO A 205 -13.98 9.66 -11.00
C PRO A 205 -12.56 10.07 -10.62
N TRP A 206 -11.74 10.41 -11.62
CA TRP A 206 -10.35 10.81 -11.43
C TRP A 206 -10.23 11.99 -10.47
N LYS A 207 -11.03 13.04 -10.66
CA LYS A 207 -11.08 14.22 -9.79
C LYS A 207 -11.21 13.91 -8.30
N ARG A 208 -11.91 12.82 -7.95
CA ARG A 208 -12.09 12.38 -6.55
C ARG A 208 -11.04 11.38 -6.08
N ALA A 209 -10.43 10.65 -7.00
CA ALA A 209 -9.39 9.67 -6.73
C ALA A 209 -7.99 10.31 -6.66
N ALA A 210 -7.73 11.40 -7.39
CA ALA A 210 -6.40 11.97 -7.60
C ALA A 210 -5.60 12.21 -6.30
N ALA A 211 -6.24 12.77 -5.28
CA ALA A 211 -5.62 13.05 -3.99
C ALA A 211 -5.55 11.82 -3.05
N GLN A 212 -6.22 10.72 -3.37
CA GLN A 212 -6.23 9.52 -2.54
C GLN A 212 -4.98 8.68 -2.75
N PRO A 213 -4.56 7.86 -1.76
CA PRO A 213 -3.43 6.96 -1.89
C PRO A 213 -3.59 6.00 -3.08
N GLY A 214 -2.75 6.15 -4.10
CA GLY A 214 -2.84 5.43 -5.37
C GLY A 214 -1.71 4.45 -5.65
N PHE A 215 -0.64 4.50 -4.86
CA PHE A 215 0.49 3.59 -5.01
C PHE A 215 1.15 3.29 -3.67
N ARG A 216 1.19 2.00 -3.36
CA ARG A 216 1.82 1.38 -2.21
C ARG A 216 2.50 0.09 -2.66
N LEU A 217 3.72 -0.12 -2.20
CA LEU A 217 4.44 -1.36 -2.48
C LEU A 217 3.75 -2.57 -1.79
N PRO A 218 3.43 -3.66 -2.52
CA PRO A 218 2.70 -4.81 -1.98
C PRO A 218 3.59 -5.61 -1.02
N ALA A 219 3.06 -5.89 0.17
CA ALA A 219 3.76 -6.63 1.21
C ALA A 219 3.88 -8.14 0.90
N GLU A 220 3.00 -8.67 0.04
CA GLU A 220 3.01 -10.09 -0.34
C GLU A 220 4.34 -10.51 -0.98
N LYS A 221 5.05 -9.57 -1.60
CA LYS A 221 6.38 -9.82 -2.18
C LYS A 221 7.50 -9.93 -1.14
N LEU A 222 7.25 -9.50 0.10
CA LEU A 222 8.23 -9.49 1.19
C LEU A 222 8.08 -10.70 2.09
N PHE A 223 6.88 -11.27 2.17
CA PHE A 223 6.55 -12.37 3.08
C PHE A 223 6.26 -13.69 2.38
N ALA A 224 6.35 -13.75 1.05
CA ALA A 224 6.14 -14.99 0.31
C ALA A 224 7.13 -16.07 0.81
N PRO A 225 6.67 -17.31 1.06
CA PRO A 225 7.59 -18.40 1.35
C PRO A 225 8.53 -18.53 0.14
N SER A 226 9.83 -18.43 0.40
CA SER A 226 10.85 -18.78 -0.59
C SER A 226 10.50 -20.18 -1.12
N ALA A 227 10.22 -20.28 -2.42
CA ALA A 227 10.14 -21.58 -3.08
C ALA A 227 11.49 -22.27 -2.82
N GLN A 228 11.45 -23.30 -1.97
CA GLN A 228 12.55 -24.24 -1.77
C GLN A 228 12.61 -25.18 -2.97
#